data_AF-K9UQP7-F1
#
_entry.id   AF-K9UQP7-F1
#
_cell.length_a   1.000
_cell.length_b   1.000
_cell.length_c   1.000
_cell.angle_alpha   90.00
_cell.angle_beta   90.00
_cell.angle_gamma   90.00
#
_symmetry.space_group_name_H-M   'P 1'
#
loop_
_entity.id
_entity.type
_entity.pdbx_description
1 polymer ?
#
loop_
_entity_poly.entity_id
_entity_poly.type
_entity_poly.pdbx_seq_one_letter_code
_entity_poly.pdbx_strand_id
1 'polypeptide(L)'
;MAIVEITPDFSSLTTVDRLLELLDDRPDGITIKELSDTLNRPISMLQICLKIAIASRKVAVKQREFGGQLAKVYVLRTAATQPQHQLRRTAAPSYSSVTPMHLREVAGLTKVQLAIELGLSVRTINDWEQKRSQPRLVPSQLKQMMSVYQCTLDELIAAFE
;
A
#
# COMPACT_ATOMS: atom_id res chain seq x y z
N MET A 1 -13.86 32.70 -21.33
CA MET A 1 -14.25 31.28 -21.24
C MET A 1 -13.11 30.55 -20.55
N ALA A 2 -13.19 30.40 -19.23
CA ALA A 2 -12.21 29.64 -18.47
C ALA A 2 -12.66 28.18 -18.49
N ILE A 3 -11.83 27.32 -19.08
CA ILE A 3 -12.03 25.88 -19.03
C ILE A 3 -11.58 25.47 -17.63
N VAL A 4 -12.54 25.18 -16.76
CA VAL A 4 -12.26 24.57 -15.47
C VAL A 4 -11.89 23.12 -15.79
N GLU A 5 -10.60 22.81 -15.74
CA GLU A 5 -10.12 21.44 -15.66
C GLU A 5 -10.67 20.86 -14.35
N ILE A 6 -11.79 20.17 -14.45
CA ILE A 6 -12.28 19.30 -13.39
C ILE A 6 -11.33 18.11 -13.41
N THR A 7 -10.24 18.21 -12.65
CA THR A 7 -9.52 17.01 -12.23
C THR A 7 -10.56 16.12 -11.53
N PRO A 8 -10.74 14.88 -11.96
CA PRO A 8 -11.55 13.95 -11.21
C PRO A 8 -10.73 13.52 -9.99
N ASP A 9 -10.71 14.36 -8.96
CA ASP A 9 -10.35 13.94 -7.59
C ASP A 9 -11.44 13.00 -7.07
N PHE A 10 -11.54 11.81 -7.66
CA PHE A 10 -12.27 10.68 -7.08
C PHE A 10 -11.52 10.10 -5.87
N SER A 11 -10.71 10.89 -5.16
CA SER A 11 -10.31 10.54 -3.81
C SER A 11 -11.49 10.87 -2.89
N SER A 12 -12.58 10.11 -3.03
CA SER A 12 -13.49 9.91 -1.92
C SER A 12 -12.67 9.23 -0.84
N LEU A 13 -11.96 10.04 -0.03
CA LEU A 13 -11.12 9.61 1.09
C LEU A 13 -11.83 8.46 1.78
N THR A 14 -11.35 7.24 1.56
CA THR A 14 -12.05 6.07 2.09
C THR A 14 -11.91 6.13 3.60
N THR A 15 -12.82 5.47 4.33
CA THR A 15 -12.66 5.38 5.79
C THR A 15 -11.30 4.77 6.18
N VAL A 16 -10.70 3.97 5.28
CA VAL A 16 -9.36 3.42 5.44
C VAL A 16 -8.29 4.51 5.35
N ASP A 17 -8.37 5.41 4.36
CA ASP A 17 -7.39 6.49 4.20
C ASP A 17 -7.38 7.44 5.41
N ARG A 18 -8.57 7.86 5.87
CA ARG A 18 -8.69 8.69 7.09
C ARG A 18 -8.22 7.98 8.35
N LEU A 19 -8.42 6.66 8.42
CA LEU A 19 -7.93 5.85 9.52
C LEU A 19 -6.40 5.78 9.53
N LEU A 20 -5.77 5.64 8.36
CA LEU A 20 -4.31 5.59 8.24
C LEU A 20 -3.68 6.95 8.55
N GLU A 21 -4.27 8.05 8.06
CA GLU A 21 -3.83 9.42 8.35
C GLU A 21 -3.86 9.72 9.85
N LEU A 22 -4.94 9.32 10.53
CA LEU A 22 -5.09 9.50 11.97
C LEU A 22 -4.13 8.62 12.79
N LEU A 23 -3.81 7.43 12.28
CA LEU A 23 -2.79 6.55 12.88
C LEU A 23 -1.36 7.07 12.67
N ASP A 24 -1.11 7.87 11.62
CA ASP A 24 0.17 8.52 11.36
C ASP A 24 0.41 9.68 12.35
N ASP A 25 -0.62 10.49 12.60
CA ASP A 25 -0.60 11.61 13.56
C ASP A 25 -0.43 11.14 15.03
N ARG A 26 -0.76 9.88 15.33
CA ARG A 26 -0.70 9.30 16.68
C ARG A 26 0.17 8.03 16.73
N PRO A 27 1.51 8.16 16.78
CA PRO A 27 2.45 7.03 16.83
C PRO A 27 2.34 6.20 18.12
N ASP A 28 1.79 6.81 19.18
CA ASP A 28 1.47 6.19 20.46
C ASP A 28 0.34 5.14 20.38
N GLY A 29 -0.40 5.17 19.27
CA GLY A 29 -1.51 4.30 18.98
C GLY A 29 -2.83 4.78 19.57
N ILE A 30 -3.92 4.37 18.94
CA ILE A 30 -5.28 4.79 19.26
C ILE A 30 -6.19 3.58 19.52
N THR A 31 -7.13 3.71 20.45
CA THR A 31 -8.14 2.67 20.68
C THR A 31 -9.24 2.71 19.63
N ILE A 32 -10.02 1.63 19.52
CA ILE A 32 -11.15 1.60 18.57
C ILE A 32 -12.25 2.61 18.93
N LYS A 33 -12.41 2.93 20.22
CA LYS A 33 -13.39 3.93 20.68
C LYS A 33 -12.98 5.31 20.24
N GLU A 34 -11.73 5.69 20.49
CA GLU A 34 -11.19 6.98 20.06
C GLU A 34 -11.19 7.13 18.52
N LEU A 35 -10.94 6.05 17.77
CA LEU A 35 -11.10 6.05 16.31
C LEU A 35 -12.55 6.31 15.90
N SER A 36 -13.51 5.69 16.58
CA SER A 36 -14.95 5.86 16.33
C SER A 36 -15.40 7.30 16.59
N ASP A 37 -14.98 7.85 17.72
CA ASP A 37 -15.31 9.22 18.14
C ASP A 37 -14.69 10.25 17.20
N THR A 38 -13.43 10.04 16.79
CA THR A 38 -12.70 11.00 15.94
C THR A 38 -13.16 10.93 14.47
N LEU A 39 -13.40 9.74 13.92
CA LEU A 39 -13.87 9.59 12.54
C LEU A 39 -15.39 9.76 12.39
N ASN A 40 -16.12 9.81 13.50
CA ASN A 40 -17.58 9.80 13.57
C ASN A 40 -18.15 8.67 12.68
N ARG A 41 -17.70 7.44 12.96
CA ARG A 41 -18.07 6.22 12.22
C ARG A 41 -18.37 5.07 13.19
N PRO A 42 -19.29 4.16 12.84
CA PRO A 42 -19.65 3.05 13.72
C PRO A 42 -18.49 2.07 13.89
N ILE A 43 -18.32 1.57 15.12
CA ILE A 43 -17.27 0.60 15.47
C ILE A 43 -17.27 -0.62 14.55
N SER A 44 -18.45 -1.11 14.12
CA SER A 44 -18.57 -2.26 13.22
C SER A 44 -17.89 -2.03 11.87
N MET A 45 -18.02 -0.83 11.29
CA MET A 45 -17.34 -0.50 10.03
C MET A 45 -15.84 -0.38 10.24
N LEU A 46 -15.41 0.25 11.34
CA LEU A 46 -13.99 0.38 11.67
C LEU A 46 -13.32 -0.97 11.93
N GLN A 47 -14.02 -1.92 12.55
CA GLN A 47 -13.51 -3.28 12.73
C GLN A 47 -13.25 -3.98 11.39
N ILE A 48 -14.12 -3.79 10.40
CA ILE A 48 -13.93 -4.34 9.05
C ILE A 48 -12.70 -3.70 8.41
N CYS A 49 -12.60 -2.37 8.44
CA CYS A 49 -11.46 -1.63 7.91
C CYS A 49 -10.13 -2.04 8.59
N LEU A 50 -10.12 -2.17 9.92
CA LEU A 50 -8.96 -2.58 10.68
C LEU A 50 -8.55 -4.03 10.36
N LYS A 51 -9.49 -4.96 10.21
CA LYS A 51 -9.18 -6.34 9.79
C LYS A 51 -8.49 -6.36 8.42
N ILE A 52 -8.99 -5.58 7.46
CA ILE A 52 -8.40 -5.46 6.12
C ILE A 52 -7.00 -4.81 6.20
N ALA A 53 -6.85 -3.74 6.99
CA ALA A 53 -5.58 -3.03 7.15
C ALA A 53 -4.51 -3.86 7.87
N ILE A 54 -4.90 -4.69 8.85
CA ILE A 54 -4.04 -5.66 9.53
C ILE A 54 -3.61 -6.77 8.56
N ALA A 55 -4.56 -7.33 7.79
CA ALA A 55 -4.26 -8.32 6.76
C ALA A 55 -3.27 -7.80 5.72
N SER A 56 -3.37 -6.50 5.39
CA SER A 56 -2.48 -5.79 4.46
C SER A 56 -1.17 -5.29 5.11
N ARG A 57 -0.89 -5.66 6.38
CA ARG A 57 0.29 -5.25 7.16
C ARG A 57 0.51 -3.74 7.34
N LYS A 58 -0.50 -2.91 7.09
CA LYS A 58 -0.43 -1.44 7.27
C LYS A 58 -0.58 -1.01 8.72
N VAL A 59 -1.36 -1.77 9.50
CA VAL A 59 -1.69 -1.49 10.90
C VAL A 59 -1.27 -2.67 11.77
N ALA A 60 -0.66 -2.38 12.92
CA ALA A 60 -0.33 -3.37 13.93
C ALA A 60 -1.17 -3.17 15.19
N VAL A 61 -1.48 -4.27 15.88
CA VAL A 61 -2.21 -4.24 17.14
C VAL A 61 -1.21 -4.37 18.28
N LYS A 62 -1.19 -3.38 19.16
CA LYS A 62 -0.45 -3.39 20.42
C LYS A 62 -1.44 -3.46 21.59
N GLN A 63 -0.95 -3.91 22.74
CA GLN A 63 -1.71 -3.85 23.98
C GLN A 63 -1.06 -2.78 24.87
N ARG A 64 -1.87 -1.87 25.42
CA ARG A 64 -1.43 -0.94 26.47
C ARG A 64 -2.28 -1.16 27.72
N GLU A 65 -1.64 -1.10 28.88
CA GLU A 65 -2.36 -1.04 30.15
C GLU A 65 -2.88 0.38 30.37
N PHE A 66 -4.18 0.49 30.57
CA PHE A 66 -4.84 1.71 31.01
C PHE A 66 -5.54 1.42 32.33
N GLY A 67 -5.08 1.99 33.44
CA GLY A 67 -5.70 1.83 34.76
C GLY A 67 -5.82 0.37 35.24
N GLY A 68 -4.83 -0.49 34.95
CA GLY A 68 -4.83 -1.91 35.33
C GLY A 68 -5.61 -2.83 34.38
N GLN A 69 -6.07 -2.33 33.23
CA GLN A 69 -6.76 -3.12 32.21
C GLN A 69 -6.05 -3.02 30.85
N LEU A 70 -5.77 -4.17 30.23
CA LEU A 70 -5.11 -4.27 28.92
C LEU A 70 -6.09 -3.85 27.80
N ALA A 71 -5.89 -2.68 27.22
CA ALA A 71 -6.64 -2.18 26.07
C ALA A 71 -5.90 -2.47 24.75
N LYS A 72 -6.65 -2.84 23.71
CA LYS A 72 -6.12 -3.00 22.35
C LYS A 72 -5.97 -1.63 21.70
N VAL A 73 -4.76 -1.34 21.26
CA VAL A 73 -4.38 -0.09 20.63
C VAL A 73 -3.87 -0.40 19.22
N TYR A 74 -4.37 0.34 18.24
CA TYR A 74 -3.95 0.21 16.85
C TYR A 74 -2.88 1.27 16.60
N VAL A 75 -1.75 0.83 16.05
CA VAL A 75 -0.65 1.72 15.64
C VAL A 75 -0.43 1.54 14.14
N LEU A 76 -0.08 2.61 13.45
CA LEU A 76 0.49 2.46 12.13
C LEU A 76 1.76 1.62 12.26
N ARG A 77 1.96 0.70 11.32
CA ARG A 77 3.23 0.00 11.25
C ARG A 77 4.25 0.98 10.70
N THR A 78 4.92 1.71 11.59
CA THR A 78 6.07 2.53 11.21
C THR A 78 7.15 1.59 10.70
N ALA A 79 7.29 1.51 9.37
CA ALA A 79 8.59 1.24 8.81
C ALA A 79 9.52 2.30 9.42
N ALA A 80 10.60 1.86 10.07
CA ALA A 80 11.55 2.76 10.68
C ALA A 80 11.86 3.91 9.70
N THR A 81 11.62 5.12 10.17
CA THR A 81 11.88 6.39 9.50
C THR A 81 13.27 6.37 8.86
N GLN A 82 13.38 6.69 7.58
CA GLN A 82 14.58 7.36 7.10
C GLN A 82 14.17 8.83 6.83
N PRO A 83 14.77 9.80 7.55
CA PRO A 83 14.30 11.17 7.62
C PRO A 83 14.50 11.92 6.31
N GLN A 84 13.62 12.90 6.09
CA GLN A 84 13.62 13.76 4.93
C GLN A 84 14.81 14.73 4.94
N HIS A 85 15.33 14.94 3.72
CA HIS A 85 16.18 16.04 3.23
C HIS A 85 17.72 15.96 3.35
N GLN A 86 18.29 15.55 2.20
CA GLN A 86 19.33 16.23 1.41
C GLN A 86 20.81 15.78 1.50
N LEU A 87 21.24 15.28 0.33
CA LEU A 87 22.53 15.50 -0.34
C LEU A 87 23.75 14.70 0.14
N ARG A 88 23.83 13.42 -0.25
CA ARG A 88 24.98 12.82 -1.00
C ARG A 88 24.97 11.29 -0.94
N ARG A 89 25.12 10.71 -2.15
CA ARG A 89 25.95 9.53 -2.49
C ARG A 89 25.66 8.17 -1.83
N THR A 90 25.45 7.22 -2.73
CA THR A 90 26.10 5.89 -2.80
C THR A 90 25.82 4.92 -1.65
N ALA A 91 24.77 4.13 -1.82
CA ALA A 91 24.89 2.68 -1.75
C ALA A 91 23.86 2.11 -2.74
N ALA A 92 24.34 1.32 -3.70
CA ALA A 92 23.47 0.60 -4.62
C ALA A 92 22.42 -0.17 -3.80
N PRO A 93 21.12 -0.12 -4.16
CA PRO A 93 20.16 -1.01 -3.55
C PRO A 93 20.69 -2.43 -3.74
N SER A 94 20.82 -3.22 -2.69
CA SER A 94 21.12 -4.64 -2.86
C SER A 94 19.87 -5.26 -3.49
N TYR A 95 19.84 -5.33 -4.82
CA TYR A 95 18.74 -5.83 -5.67
C TYR A 95 18.41 -7.32 -5.45
N SER A 96 18.90 -7.93 -4.36
CA SER A 96 19.11 -9.37 -4.23
C SER A 96 17.85 -10.23 -4.23
N SER A 97 16.64 -9.65 -4.21
CA SER A 97 15.39 -10.41 -4.30
C SER A 97 14.15 -9.58 -4.69
N VAL A 98 14.28 -8.60 -5.58
CA VAL A 98 13.07 -7.98 -6.16
C VAL A 98 12.44 -9.01 -7.08
N THR A 99 11.15 -9.29 -6.91
CA THR A 99 10.40 -10.24 -7.75
C THR A 99 9.09 -9.59 -8.21
N PRO A 100 8.44 -10.09 -9.27
CA PRO A 100 7.17 -9.51 -9.74
C PRO A 100 6.08 -9.63 -8.67
N MET A 101 6.13 -10.71 -7.87
CA MET A 101 5.26 -10.92 -6.72
C MET A 101 5.50 -9.85 -5.64
N HIS A 102 6.77 -9.53 -5.37
CA HIS A 102 7.11 -8.50 -4.39
C HIS A 102 6.58 -7.12 -4.82
N LEU A 103 6.77 -6.74 -6.09
CA LEU A 103 6.22 -5.48 -6.63
C LEU A 103 4.69 -5.42 -6.48
N ARG A 104 4.00 -6.53 -6.77
CA ARG A 104 2.55 -6.63 -6.60
C ARG A 104 2.11 -6.44 -5.14
N GLU A 105 2.79 -7.09 -4.22
CA GLU A 105 2.45 -7.05 -2.78
C GLU A 105 2.71 -5.67 -2.17
N VAL A 106 3.81 -5.02 -2.55
CA VAL A 106 4.13 -3.64 -2.12
C VAL A 106 3.09 -2.66 -2.64
N ALA A 107 2.63 -2.84 -3.89
CA ALA A 107 1.52 -2.07 -4.46
C ALA A 107 0.14 -2.42 -3.86
N GLY A 108 0.05 -3.44 -3.00
CA GLY A 108 -1.21 -3.86 -2.37
C GLY A 108 -2.20 -4.53 -3.33
N LEU A 109 -1.73 -5.03 -4.47
CA LEU A 109 -2.56 -5.60 -5.53
C LEU A 109 -2.77 -7.12 -5.34
N THR A 110 -3.95 -7.62 -5.69
CA THR A 110 -4.15 -9.07 -5.88
C THR A 110 -3.76 -9.48 -7.30
N LYS A 111 -3.52 -10.77 -7.56
CA LYS A 111 -3.24 -11.25 -8.93
C LYS A 111 -4.40 -10.94 -9.88
N VAL A 112 -5.63 -11.01 -9.38
CA VAL A 112 -6.85 -10.70 -10.13
C VAL A 112 -6.91 -9.21 -10.47
N GLN A 113 -6.65 -8.35 -9.49
CA GLN A 113 -6.67 -6.91 -9.68
C GLN A 113 -5.58 -6.46 -10.65
N LEU A 114 -4.35 -6.96 -10.49
CA LEU A 114 -3.25 -6.70 -11.42
C LEU A 114 -3.59 -7.15 -12.85
N ALA A 115 -4.23 -8.30 -13.00
CA ALA A 115 -4.67 -8.80 -14.29
C ALA A 115 -5.70 -7.87 -14.94
N ILE A 116 -6.69 -7.39 -14.18
CA ILE A 116 -7.70 -6.42 -14.64
C ILE A 116 -7.03 -5.10 -15.07
N GLU A 117 -6.16 -4.54 -14.22
CA GLU A 117 -5.48 -3.27 -14.47
C GLU A 117 -4.55 -3.32 -15.69
N LEU A 118 -3.97 -4.48 -16.00
CA LEU A 118 -3.11 -4.67 -17.18
C LEU A 118 -3.87 -5.21 -18.40
N GLY A 119 -5.15 -5.54 -18.27
CA GLY A 119 -5.93 -6.18 -19.34
C GLY A 119 -5.42 -7.58 -19.71
N LEU A 120 -4.83 -8.30 -18.77
CA LEU A 120 -4.24 -9.63 -18.96
C LEU A 120 -5.02 -10.70 -18.22
N SER A 121 -4.68 -11.97 -18.47
CA SER A 121 -5.22 -13.08 -17.70
C SER A 121 -4.46 -13.27 -16.38
N VAL A 122 -5.16 -13.73 -15.34
CA VAL A 122 -4.53 -14.11 -14.06
C VAL A 122 -3.47 -15.20 -14.25
N ARG A 123 -3.66 -16.07 -15.25
CA ARG A 123 -2.68 -17.09 -15.64
C ARG A 123 -1.38 -16.45 -16.12
N THR A 124 -1.46 -15.42 -16.97
CA THR A 124 -0.29 -14.66 -17.44
C THR A 124 0.50 -14.08 -16.26
N ILE A 125 -0.19 -13.46 -15.30
CA ILE A 125 0.43 -12.93 -14.08
C ILE A 125 1.09 -14.05 -13.25
N ASN A 126 0.40 -15.19 -13.11
CA ASN A 126 0.95 -16.33 -12.37
C ASN A 126 2.19 -16.92 -13.06
N ASP A 127 2.18 -17.01 -14.38
CA ASP A 127 3.30 -17.51 -15.17
C ASP A 127 4.51 -16.57 -15.08
N TRP A 128 4.28 -15.26 -14.97
CA TRP A 128 5.33 -14.26 -14.70
C TRP A 128 5.93 -14.42 -13.30
N GLU A 129 5.10 -14.49 -12.26
CA GLU A 129 5.55 -14.67 -10.88
C GLU A 129 6.32 -15.98 -10.68
N GLN A 130 5.98 -17.03 -11.44
CA GLN A 130 6.67 -18.32 -11.43
C GLN A 130 7.88 -18.39 -12.38
N LYS A 131 8.27 -17.29 -13.02
CA LYS A 131 9.34 -17.24 -14.04
C LYS A 131 9.15 -18.22 -15.22
N ARG A 132 7.91 -18.63 -15.49
CA ARG A 132 7.54 -19.50 -16.62
C ARG A 132 7.50 -18.73 -17.93
N SER A 133 7.23 -17.43 -17.87
CA SER A 133 7.26 -16.53 -19.02
C SER A 133 7.67 -15.11 -18.61
N GLN A 134 8.15 -14.34 -19.59
CA GLN A 134 8.48 -12.93 -19.43
C GLN A 134 7.42 -12.03 -20.10
N PRO A 135 7.23 -10.80 -19.60
CA PRO A 135 6.30 -9.84 -20.16
C PRO A 135 6.75 -9.41 -21.57
N ARG A 136 5.91 -9.69 -22.58
CA ARG A 136 6.10 -9.20 -23.95
C ARG A 136 5.19 -8.00 -24.16
N LEU A 137 5.68 -6.83 -23.77
CA LEU A 137 4.88 -5.60 -23.72
C LEU A 137 5.41 -4.58 -24.72
N VAL A 138 4.49 -3.85 -25.35
CA VAL A 138 4.85 -2.63 -26.10
C VAL A 138 5.12 -1.48 -25.12
N PRO A 139 5.82 -0.40 -25.52
CA PRO A 139 6.20 0.69 -24.60
C PRO A 139 5.04 1.32 -23.83
N SER A 140 3.85 1.42 -24.44
CA SER A 140 2.64 1.90 -23.75
C SER A 140 2.18 0.96 -22.63
N GLN A 141 2.20 -0.34 -22.87
CA GLN A 141 1.88 -1.36 -21.87
C GLN A 141 2.94 -1.47 -20.79
N LEU A 142 4.22 -1.29 -21.13
CA LEU A 142 5.31 -1.21 -20.16
C LEU A 142 5.10 -0.02 -19.22
N LYS A 143 4.79 1.16 -19.77
CA LYS A 143 4.48 2.36 -18.98
C LYS A 143 3.27 2.14 -18.07
N GLN A 144 2.21 1.53 -18.58
CA GLN A 144 1.03 1.16 -17.79
C GLN A 144 1.40 0.21 -16.65
N MET A 145 2.24 -0.80 -16.92
CA MET A 145 2.71 -1.74 -15.90
C MET A 145 3.52 -1.05 -14.80
N MET A 146 4.39 -0.09 -15.16
CA MET A 146 5.12 0.73 -14.18
C MET A 146 4.17 1.56 -13.31
N SER A 147 3.15 2.19 -13.91
CA SER A 147 2.14 2.96 -13.18
C SER A 147 1.32 2.10 -12.23
N VAL A 148 0.91 0.90 -12.65
CA VAL A 148 0.12 -0.03 -11.83
C VAL A 148 0.93 -0.57 -10.67
N TYR A 149 2.19 -0.97 -10.89
CA TYR A 149 3.09 -1.40 -9.82
C TYR A 149 3.65 -0.27 -8.96
N GLN A 150 3.50 0.99 -9.39
CA GLN A 150 4.11 2.16 -8.76
C GLN A 150 5.64 2.01 -8.61
N CYS A 151 6.31 1.52 -9.65
CA CYS A 151 7.75 1.26 -9.65
C CYS A 151 8.48 1.98 -10.79
N THR A 152 9.79 2.11 -10.63
CA THR A 152 10.73 2.59 -11.65
C THR A 152 11.08 1.49 -12.64
N LEU A 153 11.66 1.88 -13.78
CA LEU A 153 12.09 0.92 -14.80
C LEU A 153 13.18 -0.01 -14.24
N ASP A 154 14.12 0.51 -13.43
CA ASP A 154 15.19 -0.28 -12.83
C ASP A 154 14.66 -1.36 -11.87
N GLU A 155 13.64 -1.03 -11.06
CA GLU A 155 12.99 -1.99 -10.18
C GLU A 155 12.23 -3.07 -10.96
N LEU A 156 11.62 -2.67 -12.08
CA LEU A 156 10.93 -3.60 -12.96
C LEU A 156 11.92 -4.55 -13.66
N ILE A 157 13.05 -4.04 -14.12
CA ILE A 157 14.14 -4.85 -14.70
C ILE A 157 14.63 -5.85 -13.64
N ALA A 158 14.96 -5.37 -12.44
CA ALA A 158 15.43 -6.22 -11.34
C ALA A 158 14.41 -7.29 -10.90
N ALA A 159 13.12 -7.07 -11.14
CA ALA A 159 12.08 -8.05 -10.83
C ALA A 159 11.98 -9.18 -11.86
N PHE A 160 12.24 -8.90 -13.14
CA PHE A 160 11.98 -9.80 -14.25
C PHE A 160 13.24 -10.45 -14.87
N GLU A 161 14.43 -9.96 -14.51
CA GLU A 161 15.75 -10.52 -14.84
C GLU A 161 16.36 -11.26 -13.64
#